data_AF-A0A534RLT4-F1
#
_entry.id   AF-A0A534RLT4-F1
#
_cell.length_a   1.000
_cell.length_b   1.000
_cell.length_c   1.000
_cell.angle_alpha   90.00
_cell.angle_beta   90.00
_cell.angle_gamma   90.00
#
_symmetry.space_group_name_H-M   'P 1'
#
loop_
_entity.id
_entity.type
_entity.pdbx_description
1 polymer ?
#
loop_
_entity_poly.entity_id
_entity_poly.type
_entity_poly.pdbx_seq_one_letter_code
_entity_poly.pdbx_strand_id
1 'polypeptide(L)'
;MTTQPTLLTAVTMLAAGCATLVHGPYEDVRIDSTPPGATATVSPLLSERGPNFLDPTKKYTVTTPATLRLRRDNSYRVEVTKPGYKIATTQVASSYDWLWAPVTCGPCEAVGDLPTFDLRGKPLPLRFGEAAFYEYPKGFIRAWGRGLRLFSPDALLGNAFKLKRKDAGFFSNWHALGTPEVAPALEPTS
;
A
#
# COMPACT_ATOMS: atom_id res chain seq x y z
N MET A 1 20.32 23.79 -37.05
CA MET A 1 20.32 23.73 -35.57
C MET A 1 19.15 22.87 -35.13
N THR A 2 19.38 21.58 -34.83
CA THR A 2 18.32 20.58 -34.57
C THR A 2 18.78 19.54 -33.52
N THR A 3 19.21 20.01 -32.35
CA THR A 3 19.68 19.16 -31.23
C THR A 3 18.86 19.30 -29.95
N GLN A 4 17.71 19.97 -30.01
CA GLN A 4 16.92 20.32 -28.82
C GLN A 4 15.91 19.26 -28.31
N PRO A 5 15.33 18.34 -29.12
CA PRO A 5 14.30 17.44 -28.59
C PRO A 5 14.87 16.25 -27.79
N THR A 6 16.14 15.88 -27.99
CA THR A 6 16.79 14.73 -27.33
C THR A 6 17.22 15.03 -25.89
N LEU A 7 17.59 16.29 -25.62
CA LEU A 7 18.05 16.71 -24.29
C LEU A 7 16.88 16.86 -23.30
N LEU A 8 15.71 17.30 -23.79
CA LEU A 8 14.49 17.39 -22.98
C LEU A 8 13.95 16.01 -22.59
N THR A 9 14.02 15.03 -23.51
CA THR A 9 13.63 13.64 -23.22
C THR A 9 14.58 12.98 -22.21
N ALA A 10 15.88 13.22 -22.33
CA ALA A 10 16.87 12.72 -21.36
C ALA A 10 16.65 13.28 -19.95
N VAL A 11 16.35 14.58 -19.81
CA VAL A 11 16.06 15.21 -18.51
C VAL A 11 14.76 14.68 -17.89
N THR A 12 13.72 14.41 -18.69
CA THR A 12 12.49 13.77 -18.18
C THR A 12 12.72 12.32 -17.72
N MET A 13 13.64 11.59 -18.36
CA MET A 13 14.01 10.23 -17.92
C MET A 13 14.85 10.24 -16.62
N LEU A 14 15.68 11.27 -16.42
CA LEU A 14 16.46 11.46 -15.19
C LEU A 14 15.59 11.91 -14.01
N ALA A 15 14.54 12.70 -14.24
CA ALA A 15 13.58 13.13 -13.21
C ALA A 15 12.68 11.98 -12.71
N ALA A 16 12.48 10.92 -13.51
CA ALA A 16 11.77 9.72 -13.07
C ALA A 16 12.52 8.93 -11.97
N GLY A 17 13.82 9.21 -11.76
CA GLY A 17 14.63 8.64 -10.69
C GLY A 17 14.65 9.45 -9.37
N CYS A 18 13.96 10.58 -9.28
CA CYS A 18 14.01 11.41 -8.05
C CYS A 18 13.16 10.86 -6.90
N ALA A 19 12.13 10.06 -7.18
CA ALA A 19 11.18 9.65 -6.16
C ALA A 19 11.67 8.47 -5.28
N THR A 20 12.61 7.66 -5.80
CA THR A 20 13.31 6.59 -5.08
C THR A 20 14.32 7.12 -4.07
N LEU A 21 14.80 8.34 -4.27
CA LEU A 21 15.75 9.02 -3.40
C LEU A 21 15.07 9.59 -2.15
N VAL A 22 13.77 9.90 -2.22
CA VAL A 22 13.03 10.52 -1.12
C VAL A 22 12.53 9.48 -0.11
N HIS A 23 12.18 8.27 -0.58
CA HIS A 23 11.59 7.25 0.27
C HIS A 23 12.24 5.88 0.04
N GLY A 24 13.10 5.46 0.97
CA GLY A 24 13.73 4.13 0.93
C GLY A 24 12.71 2.98 1.09
N PRO A 25 13.17 1.72 1.09
CA PRO A 25 12.29 0.53 1.10
C PRO A 25 11.57 0.29 2.45
N TYR A 26 11.73 1.22 3.39
CA TYR A 26 11.18 1.15 4.73
C TYR A 26 10.32 2.37 5.04
N GLU A 27 9.31 2.19 5.88
CA GLU A 27 8.40 3.23 6.35
C GLU A 27 8.16 3.06 7.84
N ASP A 28 8.08 4.17 8.55
CA ASP A 28 7.79 4.18 9.98
C ASP A 28 6.27 4.13 10.19
N VAL A 29 5.79 3.04 10.78
CA VAL A 29 4.38 2.79 11.08
C VAL A 29 4.16 2.99 12.57
N ARG A 30 3.22 3.88 12.91
CA ARG A 30 2.84 4.15 14.29
C ARG A 30 1.74 3.18 14.70
N ILE A 31 1.98 2.43 15.76
CA ILE A 31 1.03 1.46 16.32
C ILE A 31 0.59 2.01 17.67
N ASP A 32 -0.69 2.31 17.76
CA ASP A 32 -1.34 2.76 18.99
C ASP A 32 -2.43 1.76 19.38
N SER A 33 -2.91 1.82 20.62
CA SER A 33 -4.09 1.07 21.04
C SER A 33 -4.88 1.82 22.07
N THR A 34 -6.19 1.66 22.03
CA THR A 34 -7.10 2.17 23.05
C THR A 34 -7.71 0.99 23.78
N PRO A 35 -7.37 0.72 25.06
CA PRO A 35 -6.44 1.46 25.93
C PRO A 35 -4.93 1.21 25.65
N PRO A 36 -4.03 2.13 26.08
CA PRO A 36 -2.58 1.99 25.85
C PRO A 36 -1.96 0.85 26.68
N GLY A 37 -0.73 0.46 26.34
CA GLY A 37 0.01 -0.60 27.03
C GLY A 37 -0.34 -2.03 26.61
N ALA A 38 -0.98 -2.21 25.46
CA ALA A 38 -1.21 -3.52 24.86
C ALA A 38 0.05 -4.02 24.12
N THR A 39 0.22 -5.33 24.06
CA THR A 39 1.28 -5.99 23.29
C THR A 39 0.82 -6.14 21.85
N ALA A 40 1.52 -5.51 20.92
CA ALA A 40 1.28 -5.64 19.48
C ALA A 40 2.33 -6.58 18.86
N THR A 41 1.85 -7.61 18.18
CA THR A 41 2.67 -8.55 17.40
C THR A 41 2.44 -8.31 15.92
N VAL A 42 3.48 -7.87 15.22
CA VAL A 42 3.46 -7.59 13.78
C VAL A 42 4.13 -8.73 13.04
N SER A 43 3.38 -9.41 12.18
CA SER A 43 3.86 -10.53 11.38
C SER A 43 3.68 -10.25 9.87
N PRO A 44 4.70 -10.52 9.05
CA PRO A 44 4.60 -10.35 7.60
C PRO A 44 3.71 -11.44 6.99
N LEU A 45 2.82 -11.06 6.07
CA LEU A 45 1.83 -11.93 5.43
C LEU A 45 2.16 -12.23 3.97
N LEU A 46 2.34 -11.19 3.16
CA LEU A 46 2.68 -11.31 1.74
C LEU A 46 3.68 -10.21 1.35
N SER A 47 4.54 -10.51 0.37
CA SER A 47 5.39 -9.53 -0.31
C SER A 47 4.87 -9.32 -1.74
N GLU A 48 4.80 -8.07 -2.19
CA GLU A 48 4.44 -7.70 -3.56
C GLU A 48 5.48 -8.20 -4.58
N ARG A 49 6.71 -8.52 -4.14
CA ARG A 49 7.78 -9.10 -4.99
C ARG A 49 7.73 -10.62 -5.08
N GLY A 50 6.82 -11.25 -4.33
CA GLY A 50 6.64 -12.69 -4.30
C GLY A 50 7.14 -13.34 -2.99
N PRO A 51 6.78 -14.62 -2.76
CA PRO A 51 6.97 -15.30 -1.49
C PRO A 51 8.44 -15.44 -1.07
N ASN A 52 9.37 -15.50 -2.04
CA ASN A 52 10.81 -15.62 -1.77
C ASN A 52 11.43 -14.40 -1.09
N PHE A 53 10.75 -13.25 -1.14
CA PHE A 53 11.20 -12.00 -0.51
C PHE A 53 10.54 -11.75 0.85
N LEU A 54 9.67 -12.67 1.28
CA LEU A 54 9.05 -12.65 2.59
C LEU A 54 9.94 -13.41 3.57
N ASP A 55 10.25 -12.77 4.69
CA ASP A 55 10.86 -13.46 5.84
C ASP A 55 9.76 -13.84 6.84
N PRO A 56 9.22 -15.07 6.79
CA PRO A 56 8.12 -15.49 7.67
C PRO A 56 8.55 -15.62 9.13
N THR A 57 9.86 -15.65 9.41
CA THR A 57 10.41 -15.79 10.77
C THR A 57 10.48 -14.44 11.49
N LYS A 58 10.49 -13.34 10.74
CA LYS A 58 10.62 -12.00 11.29
C LYS A 58 9.31 -11.50 11.88
N LYS A 59 9.15 -11.63 13.19
CA LYS A 59 8.03 -11.05 13.96
C LYS A 59 8.54 -9.88 14.79
N TYR A 60 7.78 -8.80 14.82
CA TYR A 60 8.07 -7.66 15.69
C TYR A 60 7.07 -7.66 16.84
N THR A 61 7.57 -7.68 18.07
CA THR A 61 6.74 -7.57 19.27
C THR A 61 7.04 -6.25 19.94
N VAL A 62 6.03 -5.40 20.10
CA VAL A 62 6.18 -4.07 20.72
C VAL A 62 5.04 -3.79 21.69
N THR A 63 5.28 -2.89 22.63
CA THR A 63 4.25 -2.38 23.56
C THR A 63 3.77 -1.03 23.06
N THR A 64 2.45 -0.86 22.96
CA THR A 64 1.80 0.37 22.45
C THR A 64 1.83 1.51 23.48
N PRO A 65 1.99 2.79 23.05
CA PRO A 65 2.23 3.26 21.69
C PRO A 65 3.70 3.07 21.25
N ALA A 66 3.92 2.58 20.03
CA ALA A 66 5.27 2.37 19.47
C ALA A 66 5.33 2.71 17.97
N THR A 67 6.51 3.10 17.51
CA THR A 67 6.79 3.28 16.07
C THR A 67 7.68 2.15 15.60
N LEU A 68 7.27 1.47 14.53
CA LEU A 68 8.01 0.36 13.94
C LEU A 68 8.40 0.68 12.50
N ARG A 69 9.67 0.44 12.17
CA ARG A 69 10.18 0.57 10.82
C ARG A 69 9.91 -0.72 10.04
N LEU A 70 8.89 -0.68 9.18
CA LEU A 70 8.42 -1.82 8.38
C LEU A 70 8.82 -1.68 6.91
N ARG A 71 8.86 -2.79 6.18
CA ARG A 71 9.25 -2.81 4.77
C ARG A 71 8.02 -2.55 3.90
N ARG A 72 8.13 -1.64 2.92
CA ARG A 72 6.97 -1.12 2.20
C ARG A 72 6.32 -2.11 1.23
N ASP A 73 7.09 -3.05 0.70
CA ASP A 73 6.63 -4.10 -0.22
C ASP A 73 5.88 -5.24 0.49
N ASN A 74 5.87 -5.25 1.84
CA ASN A 74 5.25 -6.31 2.62
C ASN A 74 3.92 -5.85 3.21
N SER A 75 2.94 -6.75 3.19
CA SER A 75 1.73 -6.65 4.00
C SER A 75 1.95 -7.32 5.35
N TYR A 76 1.36 -6.76 6.40
CA TYR A 76 1.53 -7.20 7.77
C TYR A 76 0.19 -7.44 8.45
N ARG A 77 0.14 -8.46 9.31
CA ARG A 77 -0.90 -8.63 10.32
C ARG A 77 -0.42 -8.04 11.63
N VAL A 78 -1.23 -7.20 12.24
CA VAL A 78 -0.99 -6.62 13.55
C VAL A 78 -2.02 -7.22 14.52
N GLU A 79 -1.54 -8.09 15.41
CA GLU A 79 -2.33 -8.70 16.46
C GLU A 79 -2.05 -7.96 17.77
N VAL A 80 -3.07 -7.36 18.35
CA VAL A 80 -2.96 -6.60 19.60
C VAL A 80 -3.63 -7.39 20.71
N THR A 81 -2.85 -7.71 21.74
CA THR A 81 -3.29 -8.49 22.90
C THR A 81 -3.12 -7.66 24.17
N LYS A 82 -4.14 -7.68 25.02
CA LYS A 82 -4.09 -7.07 26.35
C LYS A 82 -4.85 -7.96 27.33
N PRO A 83 -4.32 -8.21 28.55
CA PRO A 83 -5.05 -8.94 29.58
C PRO A 83 -6.41 -8.30 29.87
N GLY A 84 -7.48 -9.10 29.89
CA GLY A 84 -8.85 -8.62 30.11
C GLY A 84 -9.57 -8.04 28.88
N TYR A 85 -8.94 -8.08 27.70
CA TYR A 85 -9.54 -7.63 26.44
C TYR A 85 -9.50 -8.73 25.38
N LYS A 86 -10.41 -8.64 24.40
CA LYS A 86 -10.41 -9.50 23.22
C LYS A 86 -9.20 -9.18 22.35
N ILE A 87 -8.68 -10.20 21.66
CA ILE A 87 -7.59 -10.04 20.69
C ILE A 87 -8.11 -9.25 19.49
N ALA A 88 -7.58 -8.05 19.26
CA ALA A 88 -7.87 -7.29 18.05
C ALA A 88 -6.86 -7.65 16.96
N THR A 89 -7.36 -7.97 15.77
CA THR A 89 -6.52 -8.21 14.60
C THR A 89 -6.77 -7.12 13.57
N THR A 90 -5.71 -6.42 13.19
CA THR A 90 -5.72 -5.43 12.10
C THR A 90 -4.68 -5.79 11.05
N GLN A 91 -4.80 -5.20 9.86
CA GLN A 91 -3.88 -5.47 8.76
C GLN A 91 -3.34 -4.17 8.19
N VAL A 92 -2.04 -4.15 7.97
CA VAL A 92 -1.34 -3.12 7.20
C VAL A 92 -1.08 -3.71 5.83
N ALA A 93 -1.65 -3.11 4.80
CA ALA A 93 -1.48 -3.54 3.42
C ALA A 93 -0.37 -2.72 2.76
N SER A 94 0.49 -3.41 2.01
CA SER A 94 1.30 -2.75 1.00
C SER A 94 0.39 -2.29 -0.14
N SER A 95 0.63 -1.09 -0.64
CA SER A 95 -0.02 -0.55 -1.84
C SER A 95 1.00 0.15 -2.69
N TYR A 96 0.74 0.24 -3.99
CA TYR A 96 1.65 0.91 -4.91
C TYR A 96 1.57 2.42 -4.70
N ASP A 97 2.73 3.06 -4.65
CA ASP A 97 2.83 4.49 -4.52
C ASP A 97 2.82 5.13 -5.90
N TRP A 98 1.64 5.29 -6.47
CA TRP A 98 1.47 5.84 -7.81
C TRP A 98 1.93 7.30 -7.97
N LEU A 99 2.07 8.05 -6.87
CA LEU A 99 2.54 9.45 -6.88
C LEU A 99 4.07 9.51 -7.03
N TRP A 100 4.77 8.58 -6.37
CA TRP A 100 6.23 8.56 -6.30
C TRP A 100 6.85 7.38 -7.08
N ALA A 101 6.07 6.52 -7.71
CA ALA A 101 6.60 5.50 -8.60
C ALA A 101 6.93 6.07 -9.99
N PRO A 102 7.95 5.53 -10.68
CA PRO A 102 8.35 6.02 -12.00
C PRO A 102 7.21 5.95 -13.03
N VAL A 103 7.27 6.91 -13.95
CA VAL A 103 6.23 7.38 -14.88
C VAL A 103 5.66 6.31 -15.83
N THR A 104 6.26 5.13 -15.95
CA THR A 104 5.88 4.15 -16.99
C THR A 104 4.44 3.65 -16.88
N CYS A 105 3.80 3.71 -15.70
CA CYS A 105 2.33 3.59 -15.56
C CYS A 105 1.79 4.08 -14.19
N GLY A 106 2.35 5.16 -13.61
CA GLY A 106 1.84 5.75 -12.36
C GLY A 106 0.31 6.01 -12.36
N PRO A 107 -0.25 6.65 -13.40
CA PRO A 107 -1.70 6.88 -13.49
C PRO A 107 -2.54 5.59 -13.59
N CYS A 108 -1.99 4.52 -14.18
CA CYS A 108 -2.68 3.24 -14.38
C CYS A 108 -2.94 2.56 -13.03
N GLU A 109 -1.90 2.48 -12.20
CA GLU A 109 -1.95 1.91 -10.86
C GLU A 109 -2.94 2.69 -9.97
N ALA A 110 -2.98 4.01 -10.11
CA ALA A 110 -3.95 4.86 -9.43
C ALA A 110 -5.40 4.50 -9.78
N VAL A 111 -5.69 4.26 -11.07
CA VAL A 111 -7.02 3.84 -11.56
C VAL A 111 -7.39 2.44 -11.05
N GLY A 112 -6.43 1.51 -11.06
CA GLY A 112 -6.62 0.14 -10.55
C GLY A 112 -7.00 0.07 -9.08
N ASP A 113 -6.48 1.01 -8.27
CA ASP A 113 -6.68 1.08 -6.82
C ASP A 113 -7.90 1.90 -6.38
N LEU A 114 -8.61 2.58 -7.30
CA LEU A 114 -9.85 3.30 -6.99
C LEU A 114 -10.85 2.38 -6.26
N PRO A 115 -11.80 2.90 -5.46
CA PRO A 115 -12.88 2.07 -4.93
C PRO A 115 -13.74 1.51 -6.08
N THR A 116 -14.29 0.30 -5.90
CA THR A 116 -15.38 -0.20 -6.76
C THR A 116 -16.66 0.48 -6.34
N PHE A 117 -17.54 0.81 -7.29
CA PHE A 117 -18.86 1.31 -6.94
C PHE A 117 -19.69 0.16 -6.37
N ASP A 118 -20.39 0.39 -5.25
CA ASP A 118 -21.39 -0.58 -4.80
C ASP A 118 -22.61 -0.48 -5.72
N LEU A 119 -22.75 -1.47 -6.61
CA LEU A 119 -23.83 -1.54 -7.58
C LEU A 119 -25.09 -2.23 -7.01
N ARG A 120 -25.10 -2.59 -5.72
CA ARG A 120 -26.26 -3.19 -5.05
C ARG A 120 -27.37 -2.14 -4.94
N GLY A 121 -28.44 -2.34 -5.72
CA GLY A 121 -29.62 -1.46 -5.73
C GLY A 121 -29.86 -0.71 -7.05
N LYS A 122 -28.93 -0.75 -8.00
CA LYS A 122 -29.13 -0.19 -9.36
C LYS A 122 -29.88 -1.19 -10.27
N PRO A 123 -30.69 -0.73 -11.24
CA PRO A 123 -31.34 -1.62 -12.19
C PRO A 123 -30.30 -2.34 -13.06
N LEU A 124 -30.57 -3.60 -13.43
CA LEU A 124 -29.70 -4.49 -14.21
C LEU A 124 -28.95 -3.81 -15.38
N PRO A 125 -29.59 -3.04 -16.28
CA PRO A 125 -28.88 -2.40 -17.39
C PRO A 125 -27.82 -1.38 -16.94
N LEU A 126 -28.08 -0.63 -15.87
CA LEU A 126 -27.09 0.29 -15.29
C LEU A 126 -25.94 -0.47 -14.63
N ARG A 127 -26.21 -1.63 -14.02
CA ARG A 127 -25.15 -2.50 -13.46
C ARG A 127 -24.24 -3.06 -14.55
N PHE A 128 -24.80 -3.53 -15.67
CA PHE A 128 -24.02 -4.01 -16.81
C PHE A 128 -23.22 -2.89 -17.47
N GLY A 129 -23.82 -1.71 -17.66
CA GLY A 129 -23.13 -0.53 -18.18
C GLY A 129 -21.95 -0.13 -17.31
N GLU A 130 -22.18 0.08 -16.01
CA GLU A 130 -21.11 0.51 -15.09
C GLU A 130 -20.04 -0.58 -14.90
N ALA A 131 -20.40 -1.87 -14.88
CA ALA A 131 -19.43 -2.95 -14.85
C ALA A 131 -18.57 -3.01 -16.13
N ALA A 132 -19.16 -2.83 -17.31
CA ALA A 132 -18.45 -2.87 -18.59
C ALA A 132 -17.57 -1.63 -18.81
N PHE A 133 -18.04 -0.44 -18.42
CA PHE A 133 -17.33 0.82 -18.67
C PHE A 133 -16.38 1.23 -17.54
N TYR A 134 -16.56 0.73 -16.31
CA TYR A 134 -15.73 1.12 -15.17
C TYR A 134 -15.00 -0.06 -14.54
N GLU A 135 -15.67 -1.18 -14.23
CA GLU A 135 -15.02 -2.30 -13.54
C GLU A 135 -14.07 -3.10 -14.44
N TYR A 136 -14.47 -3.36 -15.69
CA TYR A 136 -13.65 -4.12 -16.64
C TYR A 136 -12.36 -3.39 -17.04
N PRO A 137 -12.39 -2.10 -17.44
CA PRO A 137 -11.17 -1.36 -17.77
C PRO A 137 -10.26 -1.24 -16.54
N LYS A 138 -10.83 -1.00 -15.36
CA LYS A 138 -10.09 -0.96 -14.11
C LYS A 138 -9.41 -2.29 -13.78
N GLY A 139 -10.10 -3.41 -13.95
CA GLY A 139 -9.54 -4.75 -13.77
C GLY A 139 -8.37 -5.02 -14.72
N PHE A 140 -8.53 -4.68 -15.99
CA PHE A 140 -7.46 -4.76 -16.99
C PHE A 140 -6.27 -3.88 -16.62
N ILE A 141 -6.50 -2.61 -16.29
CA ILE A 141 -5.45 -1.65 -15.91
C ILE A 141 -4.70 -2.14 -14.66
N ARG A 142 -5.42 -2.69 -13.67
CA ARG A 142 -4.82 -3.25 -12.46
C ARG A 142 -3.94 -4.47 -12.77
N ALA A 143 -4.41 -5.37 -13.63
CA ALA A 143 -3.64 -6.55 -14.04
C ALA A 143 -2.40 -6.15 -14.86
N TRP A 144 -2.57 -5.20 -15.78
CA TRP A 144 -1.50 -4.67 -16.61
C TRP A 144 -0.44 -3.95 -15.78
N GLY A 145 -0.84 -3.09 -14.84
CA GLY A 145 0.05 -2.42 -13.90
C GLY A 145 0.90 -3.42 -13.12
N ARG A 146 0.26 -4.44 -12.52
CA ARG A 146 0.97 -5.53 -11.83
C ARG A 146 1.97 -6.27 -12.72
N GLY A 147 1.63 -6.51 -13.98
CA GLY A 147 2.54 -7.13 -14.95
C GLY A 147 3.76 -6.27 -15.23
N LEU A 148 3.58 -4.96 -15.39
CA LEU A 148 4.68 -4.02 -15.65
C LEU A 148 5.64 -3.85 -14.46
N ARG A 149 5.20 -4.12 -13.23
CA ARG A 149 6.09 -4.09 -12.05
C ARG A 149 7.28 -5.05 -12.14
N LEU A 150 7.18 -6.13 -12.93
CA LEU A 150 8.30 -7.05 -13.20
C LEU A 150 9.48 -6.35 -13.88
N PHE A 151 9.20 -5.29 -14.64
CA PHE A 151 10.20 -4.53 -15.39
C PHE A 151 10.57 -3.20 -14.70
N SER A 152 9.96 -2.90 -13.55
CA SER A 152 10.26 -1.71 -12.76
C SER A 152 11.38 -2.03 -11.75
N PRO A 153 12.57 -1.42 -11.89
CA PRO A 153 13.64 -1.60 -10.91
C PRO A 153 13.20 -1.18 -9.51
N ASP A 154 12.33 -0.17 -9.40
CA ASP A 154 11.87 0.36 -8.11
C ASP A 154 10.84 -0.53 -7.43
N ALA A 155 10.01 -1.23 -8.21
CA ALA A 155 9.15 -2.27 -7.70
C ALA A 155 9.97 -3.50 -7.26
N LEU A 156 11.05 -3.84 -7.96
CA LEU A 156 11.98 -4.91 -7.56
C LEU A 156 12.77 -4.56 -6.28
N LEU A 157 13.12 -3.30 -6.10
CA LEU A 157 13.79 -2.81 -4.89
C LEU A 157 12.83 -2.60 -3.71
N GLY A 158 11.51 -2.54 -3.98
CA GLY A 158 10.47 -2.34 -2.97
C GLY A 158 10.25 -0.88 -2.58
N ASN A 159 10.82 0.07 -3.34
CA ASN A 159 10.74 1.51 -3.07
C ASN A 159 9.45 2.13 -3.62
N ALA A 160 8.84 1.50 -4.63
CA ALA A 160 7.62 1.97 -5.28
C ALA A 160 6.32 1.67 -4.50
N PHE A 161 6.44 1.23 -3.25
CA PHE A 161 5.29 0.87 -2.41
C PHE A 161 5.18 1.81 -1.22
N LYS A 162 4.01 1.77 -0.58
CA LYS A 162 3.68 2.46 0.66
C LYS A 162 2.81 1.58 1.55
N LEU A 163 2.83 1.83 2.84
CA LEU A 163 2.02 1.13 3.82
C LEU A 163 0.76 1.93 4.16
N LYS A 164 -0.37 1.23 4.19
CA LYS A 164 -1.64 1.79 4.65
C LYS A 164 -2.42 0.77 5.46
N ARG A 165 -3.31 1.23 6.34
CA ARG A 165 -4.27 0.33 6.98
C ARG A 165 -5.19 -0.26 5.90
N LYS A 166 -5.47 -1.57 5.97
CA LYS A 166 -6.25 -2.27 4.94
C LYS A 166 -7.69 -1.75 4.83
N ASP A 167 -8.25 -1.30 5.93
CA ASP A 167 -9.59 -0.72 6.06
C ASP A 167 -9.61 0.80 5.79
N ALA A 168 -8.46 1.43 5.56
CA ALA A 168 -8.40 2.86 5.33
C ALA A 168 -8.78 3.21 3.88
N GLY A 169 -9.49 4.32 3.70
CA GLY A 169 -10.01 4.77 2.41
C GLY A 169 -8.90 5.07 1.39
N PHE A 170 -9.25 5.13 0.09
CA PHE A 170 -8.29 5.36 -0.99
C PHE A 170 -7.39 6.60 -0.77
N PHE A 171 -7.96 7.69 -0.24
CA PHE A 171 -7.23 8.93 0.02
C PHE A 171 -6.43 8.94 1.32
N SER A 172 -6.47 7.87 2.13
CA SER A 172 -5.65 7.77 3.34
C SER A 172 -4.20 7.44 2.98
N ASN A 173 -3.26 8.21 3.53
CA ASN A 173 -1.83 8.13 3.21
C ASN A 173 -1.54 8.04 1.69
N TRP A 174 -2.34 8.75 0.86
CA TRP A 174 -2.26 8.60 -0.60
C TRP A 174 -0.94 9.06 -1.19
N HIS A 175 -0.24 9.95 -0.49
CA HIS A 175 1.02 10.57 -0.87
C HIS A 175 2.24 9.99 -0.13
N ALA A 176 2.06 9.00 0.76
CA ALA A 176 3.13 8.32 1.51
C ALA A 176 4.12 9.23 2.29
N LEU A 177 3.75 10.48 2.58
CA LEU A 177 4.55 11.42 3.42
C LEU A 177 4.14 11.34 4.90
N GLY A 178 2.98 10.75 5.21
CA GLY A 178 2.52 10.59 6.58
C GLY A 178 3.04 9.29 7.20
N THR A 179 3.14 9.24 8.53
CA THR A 179 3.33 7.98 9.24
C THR A 179 1.99 7.25 9.34
N PRO A 180 1.79 6.10 8.67
CA PRO A 180 0.54 5.36 8.77
C PRO A 180 0.29 4.96 10.23
N GLU A 181 -0.90 5.24 10.72
CA GLU A 181 -1.31 4.95 12.09
C GLU A 181 -2.27 3.76 12.15
N VAL A 182 -1.93 2.80 12.99
CA VAL A 182 -2.72 1.61 13.29
C VAL A 182 -3.17 1.72 14.74
N ALA A 183 -4.43 2.10 14.96
CA ALA A 183 -5.01 2.30 16.29
C ALA A 183 -6.26 1.43 16.46
N PRO A 184 -6.14 0.10 16.66
CA PRO A 184 -7.27 -0.74 17.02
C PRO A 184 -7.86 -0.35 18.38
N ALA A 185 -9.19 -0.23 18.42
CA ALA A 185 -9.93 -0.17 19.68
C ALA A 185 -10.13 -1.59 20.22
N LEU A 186 -9.73 -1.84 21.46
CA LEU A 186 -9.87 -3.14 22.11
C LEU A 186 -11.21 -3.22 22.85
N GLU A 187 -11.96 -4.29 22.61
CA GLU A 187 -13.17 -4.60 23.35
C GLU A 187 -12.83 -5.37 24.64
N PRO A 188 -13.43 -5.04 25.79
CA PRO A 188 -13.27 -5.82 27.01
C PRO A 188 -13.83 -7.25 26.82
N THR A 189 -13.16 -8.22 27.43
CA THR A 189 -13.68 -9.58 27.55
C THR A 189 -14.72 -9.56 28.67
N SER A 190 -16.00 -9.55 28.31
CA SER A 190 -17.15 -9.63 29.23
C SER A 190 -17.06 -10.82 30.17
#